data_AF-A6GCP7-F1
#
_entry.id   AF-A6GCP7-F1
#
_cell.length_a   1.000
_cell.length_b   1.000
_cell.length_c   1.000
_cell.angle_alpha   90.00
_cell.angle_beta   90.00
_cell.angle_gamma   90.00
#
_symmetry.space_group_name_H-M   'P 1'
#
loop_
_entity.id
_entity.type
_entity.pdbx_description
1 polymer ?
#
loop_
_entity_poly.entity_id
_entity_poly.type
_entity_poly.pdbx_seq_one_letter_code
_entity_poly.pdbx_strand_id
1 'polypeptide(L)' 'MLRASIALFTIALVAAVFGFGGIAASAAGIAKLCFWVFLGLALVSFVFNLGQEATAS' A
#
# COMPACT_ATOMS: atom_id res chain seq x y z
N MET A 1 -30.72 16.35 -9.14
CA MET A 1 -29.50 15.51 -9.16
C MET A 1 -28.37 16.11 -8.31
N LEU A 2 -28.05 17.42 -8.42
CA LEU A 2 -27.02 18.09 -7.59
C LEU A 2 -27.19 17.94 -6.07
N ARG A 3 -28.43 18.06 -5.57
CA ARG A 3 -28.75 17.96 -4.13
C ARG A 3 -28.42 16.59 -3.53
N ALA A 4 -28.70 15.53 -4.28
CA ALA A 4 -28.42 14.16 -3.85
C ALA A 4 -26.91 13.88 -3.87
N SER A 5 -26.19 14.36 -4.89
CA SER A 5 -24.73 14.22 -4.94
C SER A 5 -24.04 14.92 -3.77
N ILE A 6 -24.49 16.12 -3.40
CA ILE A 6 -23.96 16.85 -2.24
C ILE A 6 -24.26 16.09 -0.94
N ALA A 7 -25.49 15.59 -0.77
CA ALA A 7 -25.86 14.80 0.41
C ALA A 7 -25.05 13.50 0.53
N LEU A 8 -24.89 12.75 -0.57
CA LEU A 8 -24.09 11.52 -0.61
C LEU A 8 -22.62 11.81 -0.33
N PHE A 9 -22.09 12.92 -0.85
CA PHE A 9 -20.71 13.34 -0.60
C PHE A 9 -20.46 13.66 0.87
N THR A 10 -21.36 14.41 1.52
CA THR A 10 -21.26 14.70 2.95
C THR A 10 -21.33 13.42 3.80
N ILE A 11 -22.24 12.51 3.47
CA ILE A 11 -22.37 11.22 4.18
C ILE A 11 -21.09 10.37 4.00
N ALA A 12 -20.52 10.35 2.81
CA ALA A 12 -19.26 9.64 2.54
C ALA A 12 -18.10 10.22 3.35
N LEU A 13 -18.02 11.54 3.51
CA LEU A 13 -16.99 12.19 4.31
C LEU A 13 -17.11 11.83 5.80
N VAL A 14 -18.33 11.88 6.34
CA VAL A 14 -18.60 11.49 7.74
C VAL A 14 -18.33 10.01 7.94
N ALA A 15 -18.78 9.15 7.02
CA ALA A 15 -18.48 7.72 7.04
C ALA A 15 -16.97 7.43 6.94
N ALA A 16 -16.22 8.23 6.20
CA ALA A 16 -14.76 8.11 6.11
C ALA A 16 -14.08 8.45 7.45
N VAL A 17 -14.49 9.56 8.09
CA VAL A 17 -13.92 9.99 9.38
C VAL A 17 -14.31 9.04 10.52
N PHE A 18 -15.56 8.58 10.57
CA PHE A 18 -16.07 7.72 11.65
C PHE A 18 -15.84 6.22 11.43
N GLY A 19 -15.77 5.75 10.18
CA GLY A 19 -15.81 4.32 9.84
C GLY A 19 -14.57 3.76 9.16
N PHE A 20 -13.75 4.59 8.49
CA PHE A 20 -12.61 4.07 7.72
C PHE A 20 -11.32 3.90 8.52
N GLY A 21 -11.21 4.47 9.72
CA GLY A 21 -9.98 4.42 10.53
C GLY A 21 -9.49 3.01 10.84
N GLY A 22 -10.40 2.08 11.17
CA GLY A 22 -10.04 0.70 11.51
C GLY A 22 -9.63 -0.16 10.30
N ILE A 23 -10.34 -0.04 9.18
CA ILE A 23 -10.04 -0.79 7.94
C ILE A 23 -8.76 -0.24 7.29
N ALA A 24 -8.57 1.09 7.30
CA ALA A 24 -7.35 1.71 6.79
C ALA A 24 -6.13 1.31 7.62
N ALA A 25 -6.24 1.23 8.95
CA ALA A 25 -5.16 0.81 9.83
C ALA A 25 -4.75 -0.66 9.58
N SER A 26 -5.72 -1.56 9.41
CA SER A 26 -5.45 -2.97 9.12
C SER A 26 -4.89 -3.17 7.70
N ALA A 27 -5.46 -2.49 6.70
CA ALA A 27 -4.92 -2.48 5.34
C ALA A 27 -3.47 -1.95 5.28
N ALA A 28 -3.16 -0.88 6.03
CA ALA A 28 -1.82 -0.33 6.15
C ALA A 28 -0.83 -1.33 6.78
N GLY A 29 -1.27 -2.13 7.75
CA GLY A 29 -0.45 -3.19 8.33
C GLY A 29 -0.08 -4.27 7.32
N ILE A 30 -1.05 -4.74 6.53
CA ILE A 30 -0.86 -5.77 5.50
C ILE A 30 0.05 -5.26 4.38
N ALA A 31 -0.13 -4.00 3.95
CA ALA A 31 0.74 -3.37 2.98
C ALA A 31 2.21 -3.30 3.44
N LYS A 32 2.42 -3.00 4.73
CA LYS A 32 3.76 -2.96 5.34
C LYS A 32 4.44 -4.33 5.32
N LEU A 33 3.70 -5.39 5.61
CA LEU A 33 4.22 -6.76 5.56
C LEU A 33 4.65 -7.12 4.12
N CYS A 34 3.80 -6.84 3.13
CA CYS A 34 4.10 -7.10 1.73
C CYS A 34 5.32 -6.29 1.26
N PHE A 35 5.42 -5.02 1.65
CA PHE A 35 6.56 -4.16 1.36
C PHE A 35 7.87 -4.72 1.92
N TRP A 36 7.91 -5.15 3.17
CA TRP A 36 9.13 -5.71 3.78
C TRP A 36 9.56 -7.02 3.13
N VAL A 37 8.61 -7.91 2.81
CA VAL A 37 8.90 -9.16 2.09
C VAL A 37 9.46 -8.85 0.70
N PHE A 38 8.81 -7.95 -0.04
CA PHE A 38 9.23 -7.56 -1.38
C PHE A 38 10.58 -6.85 -1.36
N LEU A 39 10.83 -6.00 -0.37
CA LEU A 39 12.10 -5.30 -0.17
C LEU A 39 13.25 -6.28 0.11
N GLY A 40 13.02 -7.29 0.95
CA GLY A 40 14.00 -8.34 1.21
C GLY A 40 14.34 -9.14 -0.06
N LEU A 41 13.32 -9.60 -0.80
CA LEU A 41 13.53 -10.28 -2.08
C LEU A 41 14.23 -9.38 -3.10
N ALA A 42 13.85 -8.10 -3.19
CA ALA A 42 14.45 -7.14 -4.10
C ALA A 42 15.92 -6.92 -3.77
N LEU A 43 16.29 -6.79 -2.49
CA LEU A 43 17.70 -6.66 -2.07
C LEU A 43 18.49 -7.92 -2.40
N VAL A 44 17.96 -9.11 -2.09
CA VAL A 44 18.61 -10.37 -2.43
C VAL A 44 18.80 -10.48 -3.95
N SER A 45 17.76 -10.24 -4.72
CA SER A 45 17.80 -10.32 -6.18
C SER A 45 18.73 -9.28 -6.79
N PHE A 46 18.79 -8.07 -6.23
CA PHE A 46 19.69 -7.01 -6.65
C PHE A 46 21.16 -7.37 -6.39
N VAL A 47 21.49 -7.87 -5.19
CA VAL A 47 22.86 -8.29 -4.86
C VAL A 47 23.28 -9.51 -5.67
N PHE A 48 22.37 -10.48 -5.87
CA PHE A 48 22.65 -11.62 -6.73
C PHE A 48 22.88 -11.20 -8.18
N ASN A 49 22.07 -10.27 -8.71
CA ASN A 49 22.23 -9.77 -10.07
C ASN A 49 23.54 -9.00 -10.24
N LEU A 50 23.89 -8.12 -9.30
CA LEU A 50 25.14 -7.36 -9.28
C LEU A 50 26.38 -8.27 -9.13
N GLY A 51 26.29 -9.32 -8.32
CA GLY A 51 27.37 -10.30 -8.16
C GLY A 51 27.60 -11.18 -9.40
N GLN A 52 26.55 -11.42 -10.20
CA GLN A 52 26.64 -12.19 -11.44
C GLN A 52 27.39 -11.42 -12.54
N GLU A 53 27.37 -10.08 -12.52
CA GLU A 53 28.19 -9.24 -13.41
C GLU A 53 29.69 -9.49 -13.21
N ALA A 54 30.10 -9.73 -11.96
CA ALA A 54 31.50 -9.93 -11.56
C ALA A 54 32.02 -11.36 -11.84
N THR A 55 31.15 -12.29 -12.23
CA THR A 55 31.53 -13.69 -12.54
C THR A 55 31.52 -13.95 -14.07
N ALA A 56 31.29 -12.91 -14.88
CA ALA A 56 31.39 -12.97 -16.34
C ALA A 56 32.79 -12.60 -16.90
N SER A 57 33.78 -12.42 -16.03
CA SER A 57 35.20 -12.16 -16.38
C SER A 57 36.09 -13.31 -15.94
#